data_AF-A0A7S2BHM3-F1
#
_entry.id   AF-A0A7S2BHM3-F1
#
_cell.length_a   1.000
_cell.length_b   1.000
_cell.length_c   1.000
_cell.angle_alpha   90.00
_cell.angle_beta   90.00
_cell.angle_gamma   90.00
#
_symmetry.space_group_name_H-M   'P 1'
#
loop_
_entity.id
_entity.type
_entity.pdbx_description
1 polymer ?
#
loop_
_entity_poly.entity_id
_entity_poly.type
_entity_poly.pdbx_seq_one_letter_code
_entity_poly.pdbx_strand_id
1 'polypeptide(L)'
;VLFMRGRFHLYEGYSAEQVVRPIRVMWKLGVPRVVLTTAAGSLRNTLGVGSVMCIEDHISLASLAGSDVLVGPNDERFGPRFPDMGETYDSALAAIASSAFE
;
A
#
# COMPACT_ATOMS: atom_id res chain seq x y z
N VAL A 1 -16.54 6.89 -4.39
CA VAL A 1 -15.58 5.92 -3.80
C VAL A 1 -15.52 4.72 -4.73
N LEU A 2 -14.32 4.30 -5.13
CA LEU A 2 -14.10 3.03 -5.84
C LEU A 2 -13.58 2.02 -4.82
N PHE A 3 -14.15 0.82 -4.79
CA PHE A 3 -13.84 -0.18 -3.78
C PHE A 3 -13.47 -1.52 -4.41
N MET A 4 -12.34 -2.10 -3.99
CA MET A 4 -11.94 -3.45 -4.35
C MET A 4 -12.40 -4.45 -3.30
N ARG A 5 -13.41 -5.25 -3.64
CA ARG A 5 -13.87 -6.36 -2.79
C ARG A 5 -13.00 -7.59 -2.99
N GLY A 6 -11.85 -7.57 -2.32
CA GLY A 6 -10.78 -8.55 -2.51
C GLY A 6 -9.58 -7.91 -3.21
N ARG A 7 -8.40 -8.48 -2.95
CA ARG A 7 -7.12 -8.03 -3.53
C ARG A 7 -6.29 -9.24 -3.94
N PHE A 8 -5.36 -9.02 -4.84
CA PHE A 8 -4.40 -10.01 -5.29
C PHE A 8 -3.15 -9.98 -4.41
N HIS A 9 -2.54 -11.14 -4.20
CA HIS A 9 -1.30 -11.28 -3.45
C HIS A 9 -0.25 -12.01 -4.29
N LEU A 10 1.00 -11.64 -4.11
CA LEU A 10 2.13 -12.30 -4.79
C LEU A 10 2.20 -13.81 -4.49
N TYR A 11 1.84 -14.21 -3.26
CA TYR A 11 1.85 -15.63 -2.86
C TYR A 11 0.78 -16.48 -3.58
N GLU A 12 -0.16 -15.86 -4.29
CA GLU A 12 -1.14 -16.57 -5.13
C GLU A 12 -0.57 -16.91 -6.52
N GLY A 13 0.67 -16.49 -6.82
CA GLY A 13 1.33 -16.72 -8.11
C GLY A 13 1.12 -15.61 -9.14
N TYR A 14 0.45 -14.50 -8.76
CA TYR A 14 0.33 -13.33 -9.63
C TYR A 14 1.68 -12.59 -9.77
N SER A 15 1.92 -12.05 -10.96
CA SER A 15 3.03 -11.13 -11.17
C SER A 15 2.83 -9.82 -10.41
N ALA A 16 3.94 -9.12 -10.12
CA ALA A 16 3.87 -7.80 -9.49
C ALA A 16 2.99 -6.83 -10.28
N GLU A 17 3.07 -6.86 -11.62
CA GLU A 17 2.23 -6.05 -12.48
C GLU A 17 0.74 -6.37 -12.30
N GLN A 18 0.37 -7.66 -12.23
CA GLN A 18 -1.01 -8.08 -12.01
C GLN A 18 -1.54 -7.59 -10.65
N VAL A 19 -0.71 -7.66 -9.61
CA VAL A 19 -1.08 -7.23 -8.25
C VAL A 19 -1.32 -5.71 -8.19
N VAL A 20 -0.46 -4.89 -8.80
CA VAL A 20 -0.56 -3.42 -8.70
C VAL A 20 -1.44 -2.78 -9.78
N ARG A 21 -1.81 -3.51 -10.83
CA ARG A 21 -2.62 -3.00 -11.96
C ARG A 21 -3.90 -2.29 -11.51
N PRO A 22 -4.69 -2.79 -10.53
CA PRO A 22 -5.87 -2.08 -10.07
C PRO A 22 -5.56 -0.66 -9.58
N ILE A 23 -4.45 -0.45 -8.88
CA ILE A 23 -4.03 0.88 -8.39
C ILE A 23 -3.76 1.82 -9.58
N ARG A 24 -3.09 1.35 -10.64
CA ARG A 24 -2.87 2.14 -11.87
C ARG A 24 -4.19 2.50 -12.56
N VAL A 25 -5.17 1.58 -12.55
CA VAL A 25 -6.52 1.85 -13.07
C VAL A 25 -7.23 2.92 -12.24
N MET A 26 -7.20 2.81 -10.90
CA MET A 26 -7.80 3.83 -10.02
C MET A 26 -7.19 5.21 -10.26
N TRP A 27 -5.86 5.27 -10.40
CA TRP A 27 -5.16 6.52 -10.69
C TRP A 27 -5.60 7.11 -12.04
N LYS A 28 -5.70 6.30 -13.10
CA LYS A 28 -6.22 6.76 -14.41
C LYS A 28 -7.69 7.21 -14.37
N LEU A 29 -8.48 6.69 -13.44
CA LEU A 29 -9.85 7.14 -13.18
C LEU A 29 -9.92 8.42 -12.32
N GLY A 30 -8.77 9.01 -11.97
CA GLY A 30 -8.69 10.26 -11.23
C GLY A 30 -8.86 10.12 -9.72
N VAL A 31 -8.62 8.92 -9.15
CA VAL A 31 -8.65 8.72 -7.69
C VAL A 31 -7.43 9.43 -7.06
N PRO A 32 -7.63 10.44 -6.19
CA PRO A 32 -6.53 11.24 -5.65
C PRO A 32 -5.92 10.66 -4.37
N ARG A 33 -6.62 9.72 -3.71
CA ARG A 33 -6.22 9.12 -2.43
C ARG A 33 -6.62 7.66 -2.41
N VAL A 34 -5.75 6.81 -1.88
CA VAL A 34 -6.00 5.37 -1.73
C VAL A 34 -5.95 5.02 -0.25
N VAL A 35 -6.96 4.29 0.22
CA VAL A 35 -6.97 3.67 1.56
C VAL A 35 -6.76 2.17 1.37
N LEU A 36 -5.71 1.64 2.00
CA LEU A 36 -5.37 0.21 1.97
C LEU A 36 -5.68 -0.42 3.32
N THR A 37 -6.30 -1.59 3.31
CA THR A 37 -6.59 -2.36 4.53
C THR A 37 -5.96 -3.75 4.45
N THR A 38 -5.36 -4.18 5.55
CA THR A 38 -4.85 -5.54 5.68
C THR A 38 -5.04 -6.08 7.07
N ALA A 39 -5.19 -7.40 7.17
CA ALA A 39 -4.95 -8.11 8.41
C ALA A 39 -3.44 -8.30 8.59
N ALA A 40 -2.95 -8.15 9.81
CA ALA A 40 -1.56 -8.39 10.16
C ALA A 40 -1.47 -8.94 11.58
N GLY A 41 -0.46 -9.77 11.84
CA GLY A 41 -0.06 -10.13 13.20
C GLY A 41 0.80 -9.02 13.79
N SER A 42 0.46 -8.57 15.00
CA SER A 42 1.27 -7.58 15.71
C SER A 42 2.49 -8.24 16.36
N LEU A 43 3.66 -7.63 16.21
CA LEU A 43 4.84 -7.92 17.05
C LEU A 43 4.85 -7.10 18.34
N ARG A 44 3.97 -6.10 18.46
CA ARG A 44 3.81 -5.29 19.67
C ARG A 44 2.88 -6.01 20.64
N ASN A 45 3.40 -6.35 21.82
CA ASN A 45 2.66 -7.07 22.86
C ASN A 45 1.46 -6.29 23.44
N THR A 46 1.35 -4.99 23.18
CA THR A 46 0.24 -4.16 23.67
C THR A 46 -0.97 -4.12 22.73
N LEU A 47 -0.86 -4.70 21.53
CA LEU A 47 -1.98 -4.78 20.57
C LEU A 47 -2.62 -6.16 20.62
N GLY A 48 -3.84 -6.21 21.15
CA GLY A 48 -4.65 -7.43 21.16
C GLY A 48 -5.30 -7.70 19.79
N VAL A 49 -5.87 -8.90 19.64
CA VAL A 49 -6.66 -9.27 18.45
C VAL A 49 -7.82 -8.28 18.26
N GLY A 50 -8.03 -7.83 17.02
CA GLY A 50 -9.06 -6.87 16.67
C GLY A 50 -8.65 -5.40 16.81
N SER A 51 -7.45 -5.12 17.33
CA SER A 51 -6.90 -3.76 17.35
C SER A 51 -6.72 -3.23 15.92
N VAL A 52 -7.04 -1.95 15.73
CA VAL A 52 -6.77 -1.22 14.49
C VAL A 52 -5.48 -0.42 14.68
N MET A 53 -4.64 -0.36 13.64
CA MET A 53 -3.38 0.37 13.65
C MET A 53 -3.20 1.07 12.31
N CYS A 54 -2.85 2.36 12.35
CA CYS A 54 -2.41 3.10 11.18
C CYS A 54 -0.98 2.69 10.81
N ILE A 55 -0.71 2.50 9.52
CA ILE A 55 0.66 2.27 9.03
C ILE A 55 1.27 3.64 8.76
N GLU A 56 2.35 3.95 9.47
CA GLU A 56 3.13 5.19 9.31
C GLU A 56 4.36 4.98 8.43
N ASP A 57 4.87 3.74 8.38
CA ASP A 57 6.02 3.36 7.57
C ASP A 57 6.03 1.83 7.32
N HIS A 58 6.87 1.35 6.40
CA HIS A 58 7.05 -0.08 6.14
C HIS A 58 8.50 -0.47 5.82
N ILE A 59 8.83 -1.72 6.15
CA ILE A 59 10.06 -2.37 5.69
C ILE A 59 9.71 -3.32 4.54
N SER A 60 10.14 -2.98 3.32
CA SER A 60 9.85 -3.77 2.13
C SER A 60 10.92 -4.84 1.88
N LEU A 61 10.82 -5.97 2.58
CA LEU A 61 11.79 -7.08 2.44
C LEU A 61 11.86 -7.63 1.01
N ALA A 62 10.72 -7.71 0.32
CA ALA A 62 10.67 -8.16 -1.08
C ALA A 62 11.50 -7.25 -1.99
N SER A 63 11.42 -5.94 -1.78
CA SER A 63 12.15 -4.94 -2.58
C SER A 63 13.65 -4.96 -2.27
N LEU A 64 14.02 -5.11 -1.00
CA LEU A 64 15.42 -5.32 -0.60
C LEU A 64 16.01 -6.60 -1.21
N ALA A 65 15.20 -7.63 -1.40
CA ALA A 65 15.58 -8.87 -2.09
C ALA A 65 15.51 -8.78 -3.63
N GLY A 66 15.28 -7.60 -4.20
CA GLY A 66 15.25 -7.36 -5.65
C GLY A 66 13.92 -7.71 -6.34
N SER A 67 12.87 -8.00 -5.59
CA SER A 67 11.53 -8.34 -6.09
C SER A 67 10.54 -7.17 -5.91
N ASP A 68 11.00 -5.94 -6.13
CA ASP A 68 10.16 -4.74 -6.08
C ASP A 68 9.13 -4.73 -7.22
N VAL A 69 7.96 -4.14 -6.97
CA VAL A 69 6.87 -4.06 -7.95
C VAL A 69 7.14 -3.13 -9.14
N LEU A 70 8.20 -2.31 -9.05
CA LEU A 70 8.68 -1.39 -10.09
C LEU A 70 9.87 -1.95 -10.88
N VAL A 71 10.29 -3.19 -10.62
CA VAL A 71 11.30 -3.88 -11.45
C VAL A 71 10.81 -4.01 -12.89
N GLY A 72 11.70 -3.73 -13.84
CA GLY A 72 11.39 -3.69 -15.28
C GLY A 72 11.44 -2.27 -15.86
N PRO A 73 10.98 -2.07 -17.11
CA PRO A 73 10.93 -0.76 -17.76
C PRO A 73 10.04 0.24 -17.03
N ASN A 74 10.44 1.52 -17.00
CA ASN A 74 9.60 2.58 -16.46
C ASN A 74 8.60 3.09 -17.48
N ASP A 75 7.37 3.34 -17.03
CA ASP A 75 6.36 4.03 -17.82
C ASP A 75 6.13 5.42 -17.23
N GLU A 76 6.69 6.43 -17.89
CA GLU A 76 6.70 7.83 -17.44
C GLU A 76 5.30 8.42 -17.28
N ARG A 77 4.26 7.77 -17.85
CA ARG A 77 2.87 8.17 -17.68
C ARG A 77 2.36 7.98 -16.25
N PHE A 78 3.05 7.22 -15.40
CA PHE A 78 2.64 6.95 -14.02
C PHE A 78 3.53 7.63 -12.97
N GLY A 79 4.77 7.98 -13.31
CA GLY A 79 5.68 8.60 -12.36
C GLY A 79 7.16 8.50 -12.75
N PRO A 80 8.04 9.03 -11.89
CA PRO A 80 9.48 8.98 -12.11
C PRO A 80 10.02 7.56 -11.98
N ARG A 81 11.20 7.31 -12.55
CA ARG A 81 11.89 6.01 -12.45
C ARG A 81 12.23 5.62 -11.01
N PHE A 82 12.61 6.61 -10.20
CA PHE A 82 13.04 6.43 -8.82
C PHE A 82 12.16 7.31 -7.92
N PRO A 83 10.99 6.80 -7.49
CA PRO A 83 10.14 7.54 -6.56
C PRO A 83 10.78 7.62 -5.17
N ASP A 84 10.59 8.75 -4.50
CA ASP A 84 10.89 8.88 -3.08
C ASP A 84 9.78 8.20 -2.26
N MET A 85 10.18 7.56 -1.16
CA MET A 85 9.29 6.84 -0.26
C MET A 85 9.19 7.51 1.13
N GLY A 86 9.92 8.61 1.37
CA GLY A 86 9.98 9.28 2.67
C GLY A 86 8.64 9.77 3.22
N GLU A 87 7.70 10.15 2.34
CA GLU A 87 6.35 10.63 2.71
C GLU A 87 5.24 9.74 2.09
N THR A 88 5.46 8.42 2.05
CA THR A 88 4.50 7.47 1.44
C THR A 88 3.16 7.44 2.17
N TYR A 89 3.17 7.54 3.49
CA TYR A 89 1.98 7.49 4.33
C TYR A 89 1.64 8.90 4.82
N ASP A 90 0.48 9.41 4.40
CA ASP A 90 0.01 10.75 4.72
C ASP A 90 -0.35 10.85 6.22
N SER A 91 0.44 11.63 6.97
CA SER A 91 0.28 11.81 8.41
C SER A 91 -1.01 12.54 8.79
N ALA A 92 -1.55 13.39 7.91
CA ALA A 92 -2.83 14.05 8.13
C ALA A 92 -3.99 13.05 7.99
N LEU A 93 -3.93 12.12 7.03
CA LEU A 93 -4.89 11.02 6.93
C LEU A 93 -4.79 10.07 8.13
N ALA A 94 -3.58 9.78 8.61
CA ALA A 94 -3.38 8.98 9.81
C ALA A 94 -4.00 9.64 11.05
N ALA A 95 -3.81 10.95 11.23
CA ALA A 95 -4.42 11.70 12.33
C ALA A 95 -5.96 11.67 12.28
N ILE A 96 -6.55 11.85 11.08
CA ILE A 96 -8.00 11.74 10.88
C ILE A 96 -8.46 10.33 11.27
N ALA A 97 -7.77 9.29 10.81
CA ALA A 97 -8.11 7.91 11.13
C ALA A 97 -8.04 7.64 12.64
N SER A 98 -6.96 8.03 13.31
CA SER A 98 -6.80 7.85 14.76
C SER A 98 -7.91 8.55 15.55
N SER A 99 -8.30 9.76 15.17
CA SER A 99 -9.39 10.50 15.85
C SER A 99 -10.77 9.83 15.75
N ALA A 100 -10.96 8.92 14.79
CA ALA A 100 -12.21 8.18 14.63
C ALA A 100 -12.27 6.90 15.48
N PHE A 101 -11.16 6.49 16.09
CA PHE A 101 -11.05 5.30 16.94
C PHE A 101 -10.73 5.62 18.41
N GLU A 102 -10.65 6.91 18.76
CA GLU A 102 -10.76 7.43 20.14
C GLU A 102 -12.23 7.54 20.58
#